data_AF-A0A1M3M0A7-F1
#
_entry.id   AF-A0A1M3M0A7-F1
#
_cell.length_a   1.000
_cell.length_b   1.000
_cell.length_c   1.000
_cell.angle_alpha   90.00
_cell.angle_beta   90.00
_cell.angle_gamma   90.00
#
_symmetry.space_group_name_H-M   'P 1'
#
loop_
_entity.id
_entity.type
_entity.pdbx_description
1 polymer ?
#
loop_
_entity_poly.entity_id
_entity_poly.type
_entity_poly.pdbx_seq_one_letter_code
_entity_poly.pdbx_strand_id
1 'polypeptide(L)'
;MDDAVGFHVAKRAYAQPSAPWRSPDVHRQEWGRFDTLGYTYYLAETAECAYAEVLAYLRRANGSKDPLAPIAAALEMTLDETVKAIAEEWDEADFRGVGALPSTWYERRRMYQGRLISGGWLVDVQHPDSIAALQGPADGGVARFLANQGIPSLNRSVLMSDNRLVTTMLAEMMRDAELDDGSNPRGVHFGSKHGRAWCRAVWLPYNEASPSGIEITAADDIPSNDPAMRVVAHRLGLTG
;
A
#
# COMPACT_ATOMS: atom_id res chain seq x y z
N MET A 1 20.60 -2.49 -12.02
CA MET A 1 19.34 -2.84 -11.35
C MET A 1 18.98 -1.63 -10.51
N ASP A 2 17.78 -1.08 -10.69
CA ASP A 2 17.54 0.34 -10.47
C ASP A 2 17.53 0.69 -8.96
N ASP A 3 18.50 1.51 -8.53
CA ASP A 3 18.57 2.18 -7.22
C ASP A 3 17.43 3.21 -7.02
N ALA A 4 16.33 3.05 -7.77
CA ALA A 4 15.21 3.96 -7.81
C ALA A 4 14.66 4.14 -6.40
N VAL A 5 14.73 5.39 -5.95
CA VAL A 5 14.16 5.85 -4.71
C VAL A 5 12.64 5.70 -4.80
N GLY A 6 12.05 5.00 -3.84
CA GLY A 6 10.62 4.92 -3.65
C GLY A 6 10.15 5.78 -2.47
N PHE A 7 8.85 6.04 -2.42
CA PHE A 7 8.18 6.89 -1.46
C PHE A 7 7.29 6.07 -0.52
N HIS A 8 7.31 6.40 0.77
CA HIS A 8 6.51 5.72 1.80
C HIS A 8 5.94 6.73 2.79
N VAL A 9 4.64 6.68 3.05
CA VAL A 9 3.99 7.53 4.06
C VAL A 9 3.76 6.71 5.33
N ALA A 10 4.44 7.08 6.41
CA ALA A 10 4.35 6.39 7.70
C ALA A 10 4.09 7.35 8.86
N LYS A 11 3.66 6.78 10.00
CA LYS A 11 3.57 7.53 11.26
C LYS A 11 4.98 7.83 11.77
N ARG A 12 5.25 9.08 12.12
CA ARG A 12 6.56 9.51 12.65
C ARG A 12 6.93 8.92 14.00
N ALA A 13 5.97 8.32 14.70
CA ALA A 13 6.17 7.65 15.99
C ALA A 13 7.00 6.36 15.89
N TYR A 14 7.20 5.82 14.68
CA TYR A 14 7.99 4.61 14.45
C TYR A 14 9.29 4.93 13.71
N ALA A 15 10.40 4.38 14.20
CA ALA A 15 11.69 4.45 13.53
C ALA A 15 11.62 3.74 12.16
N GLN A 16 12.23 4.32 11.12
CA GLN A 16 12.18 3.76 9.77
C GLN A 16 13.48 3.04 9.38
N PRO A 17 13.42 1.98 8.55
CA PRO A 17 12.19 1.38 7.99
C PRO A 17 11.42 0.58 9.06
N SER A 18 10.10 0.83 9.20
CA SER A 18 9.21 0.05 10.05
C SER A 18 8.11 -0.66 9.25
N ALA A 19 7.80 -1.90 9.62
CA ALA A 19 6.61 -2.59 9.15
C ALA A 19 5.94 -3.35 10.30
N PRO A 20 4.62 -3.65 10.23
CA PRO A 20 3.97 -4.55 11.17
C PRO A 20 4.56 -5.96 11.10
N TRP A 21 4.74 -6.61 12.25
CA TRP A 21 5.10 -8.02 12.33
C TRP A 21 3.92 -8.90 11.90
N ARG A 22 4.16 -9.85 11.00
CA ARG A 22 3.20 -10.85 10.56
C ARG A 22 3.58 -12.22 11.12
N SER A 23 2.74 -12.73 12.02
CA SER A 23 2.83 -14.09 12.57
C SER A 23 1.69 -14.97 12.06
N PRO A 24 1.81 -16.30 12.14
CA PRO A 24 0.73 -17.21 11.74
C PRO A 24 -0.58 -17.02 12.50
N ASP A 25 -0.55 -16.35 13.66
CA ASP A 25 -1.70 -16.15 14.54
C ASP A 25 -2.62 -15.00 14.12
N VAL A 26 -2.13 -14.10 13.24
CA VAL A 26 -2.91 -12.97 12.75
C VAL A 26 -3.60 -13.36 11.44
N HIS A 27 -4.91 -13.17 11.37
CA HIS A 27 -5.67 -13.49 10.18
C HIS A 27 -5.16 -12.69 8.95
N ARG A 28 -4.84 -13.38 7.85
CA ARG A 28 -4.23 -12.77 6.65
C ARG A 28 -5.04 -11.63 6.04
N GLN A 29 -6.36 -11.57 6.28
CA GLN A 29 -7.18 -10.45 5.83
C GLN A 29 -6.78 -9.10 6.44
N GLU A 30 -6.07 -9.10 7.56
CA GLU A 30 -5.52 -7.89 8.21
C GLU A 30 -4.12 -7.52 7.69
N TRP A 31 -3.60 -8.29 6.74
CA TRP A 31 -2.27 -8.08 6.17
C TRP A 31 -2.30 -7.16 4.95
N GLY A 32 -1.13 -6.62 4.61
CA GLY A 32 -0.88 -6.02 3.31
C GLY A 32 -0.99 -7.06 2.18
N ARG A 33 -1.22 -6.59 0.96
CA ARG A 33 -1.53 -7.44 -0.19
C ARG A 33 -0.46 -8.50 -0.46
N PHE A 34 0.82 -8.13 -0.36
CA PHE A 34 1.95 -9.01 -0.62
C PHE A 34 2.81 -9.21 0.64
N ASP A 35 2.18 -9.12 1.81
CA ASP A 35 2.84 -9.48 3.05
C ASP A 35 3.11 -10.98 3.07
N THR A 36 4.26 -11.33 3.63
CA THR A 36 4.59 -12.68 4.08
C THR A 36 4.73 -12.65 5.59
N LEU A 37 4.93 -13.82 6.21
CA LEU A 37 5.47 -13.88 7.57
C LEU A 37 6.70 -12.97 7.73
N GLY A 38 6.89 -12.41 8.91
CA GLY A 38 7.93 -11.42 9.17
C GLY A 38 7.49 -9.98 8.91
N TYR A 39 8.33 -9.21 8.23
CA TYR A 39 8.10 -7.79 7.95
C TYR A 39 8.10 -7.52 6.45
N THR A 40 7.17 -6.67 5.98
CA THR A 40 7.09 -6.25 4.57
C THR A 40 7.00 -4.74 4.48
N TYR A 41 7.95 -4.12 3.78
CA TYR A 41 8.00 -2.66 3.60
C TYR A 41 7.48 -2.26 2.23
N TYR A 42 6.57 -1.29 2.18
CA TYR A 42 5.95 -0.85 0.93
C TYR A 42 6.53 0.48 0.49
N LEU A 43 6.92 0.55 -0.78
CA LEU A 43 7.37 1.76 -1.46
C LEU A 43 6.50 2.01 -2.69
N ALA A 44 6.26 3.27 -3.02
CA ALA A 44 5.64 3.68 -4.28
C ALA A 44 6.65 4.44 -5.15
N GLU A 45 6.47 4.44 -6.47
CA GLU A 45 7.35 5.16 -7.39
C GLU A 45 7.37 6.67 -7.17
N THR A 46 6.24 7.23 -6.77
CA THR A 46 6.04 8.68 -6.63
C THR A 46 5.37 9.02 -5.30
N ALA A 47 5.60 10.23 -4.81
CA ALA A 47 4.91 10.79 -3.66
C ALA A 47 3.37 10.75 -3.85
N GLU A 48 2.88 11.13 -5.04
CA GLU A 48 1.45 11.04 -5.39
C GLU A 48 0.91 9.62 -5.20
N CYS A 49 1.64 8.61 -5.67
CA CYS A 49 1.22 7.22 -5.53
C CYS A 49 1.25 6.74 -4.06
N ALA A 50 2.26 7.15 -3.28
CA ALA A 50 2.31 6.85 -1.85
C ALA A 50 1.14 7.48 -1.09
N TYR A 51 0.77 8.73 -1.40
CA TYR A 51 -0.43 9.36 -0.85
C TYR A 51 -1.70 8.60 -1.26
N ALA A 52 -1.81 8.22 -2.54
CA ALA A 52 -2.99 7.50 -3.03
C ALA A 52 -3.21 6.16 -2.30
N GLU A 53 -2.15 5.40 -2.05
CA GLU A 53 -2.25 4.12 -1.30
C GLU A 53 -2.70 4.34 0.15
N VAL A 54 -2.21 5.38 0.84
CA VAL A 54 -2.63 5.65 2.22
C VAL A 54 -4.03 6.24 2.31
N LEU A 55 -4.41 7.10 1.38
CA LEU A 55 -5.72 7.78 1.38
C LEU A 55 -6.85 6.94 0.78
N ALA A 56 -6.54 5.88 0.03
CA ALA A 56 -7.54 5.02 -0.57
C ALA A 56 -8.57 4.45 0.43
N TYR A 57 -8.15 4.23 1.68
CA TYR A 57 -9.04 3.77 2.76
C TYR A 57 -10.10 4.80 3.17
N LEU A 58 -9.89 6.08 2.85
CA LEU A 58 -10.84 7.16 3.12
C LEU A 58 -11.80 7.39 1.95
N ARG A 59 -11.56 6.74 0.80
CA ARG A 59 -12.45 6.84 -0.36
C ARG A 59 -13.86 6.39 0.05
N ARG A 60 -14.87 7.16 -0.35
CA ARG A 60 -16.28 6.79 -0.13
C ARG A 60 -16.57 5.46 -0.82
N ALA A 61 -16.95 4.46 -0.03
CA ALA A 61 -17.28 3.14 -0.57
C ALA A 61 -18.66 3.16 -1.22
N ASN A 62 -18.77 2.49 -2.37
CA ASN A 62 -20.02 2.43 -3.13
C ASN A 62 -21.09 1.70 -2.30
N GLY A 63 -22.24 2.34 -2.07
CA GLY A 63 -23.39 1.72 -1.42
C GLY A 63 -23.26 1.47 0.09
N SER A 64 -22.21 1.96 0.76
CA SER A 64 -22.07 1.89 2.22
C SER A 64 -22.46 3.21 2.90
N LYS A 65 -22.57 3.19 4.24
CA LYS A 65 -22.54 4.45 5.02
C LYS A 65 -21.26 5.20 4.67
N ASP A 66 -21.38 6.48 4.38
CA ASP A 66 -20.26 7.35 4.01
C ASP A 66 -19.19 7.29 5.12
N PRO A 67 -17.90 7.08 4.81
CA PRO A 67 -16.83 7.05 5.82
C PRO A 67 -16.69 8.36 6.60
N LEU A 68 -17.25 9.47 6.09
CA LEU A 68 -17.35 10.74 6.81
C LEU A 68 -18.55 10.78 7.78
N ALA A 69 -19.43 9.78 7.78
CA ALA A 69 -20.62 9.77 8.63
C ALA A 69 -20.32 9.83 10.15
N PRO A 70 -19.28 9.16 10.68
CA PRO A 70 -18.89 9.36 12.07
C PRO A 70 -18.42 10.78 12.38
N ILE A 71 -17.77 11.43 11.41
CA ILE A 71 -17.29 12.83 11.53
C ILE A 71 -18.50 13.77 11.49
N ALA A 72 -19.40 13.59 10.52
CA ALA A 72 -20.64 14.36 10.41
C ALA A 72 -21.51 14.24 11.67
N ALA A 73 -21.64 13.03 12.22
CA ALA A 73 -22.36 12.79 13.47
C ALA A 73 -21.69 13.47 14.68
N ALA A 74 -20.36 13.47 14.75
CA ALA A 74 -19.62 14.17 15.81
C ALA A 74 -19.74 15.70 15.71
N LEU A 75 -19.91 16.23 14.50
CA LEU A 75 -20.08 17.66 14.25
C LEU A 75 -21.55 18.11 14.26
N GLU A 76 -22.50 17.19 14.47
CA GLU A 76 -23.94 17.45 14.36
C GLU A 76 -24.36 18.05 13.01
N MET A 77 -23.63 17.71 11.95
CA MET A 77 -23.87 18.18 10.59
C MET A 77 -24.40 17.05 9.71
N THR A 78 -25.13 17.38 8.64
CA THR A 78 -25.35 16.41 7.57
C THR A 78 -24.05 16.12 6.83
N LEU A 79 -23.99 15.03 6.06
CA LEU A 79 -22.81 14.71 5.26
C LEU A 79 -22.50 15.80 4.23
N ASP A 80 -23.52 16.35 3.58
CA ASP A 80 -23.35 17.43 2.60
C ASP A 80 -22.95 18.73 3.27
N GLU A 81 -23.49 19.06 4.45
CA GLU A 81 -23.04 20.21 5.25
C GLU A 81 -21.63 19.99 5.80
N THR A 82 -21.25 18.77 6.15
CA THR A 82 -19.89 18.46 6.60
C THR A 82 -18.93 18.65 5.44
N VAL A 83 -19.25 18.12 4.25
CA VAL A 83 -18.43 18.29 3.04
C VAL A 83 -18.38 19.77 2.62
N LYS A 84 -19.51 20.48 2.71
CA LYS A 84 -19.63 21.89 2.34
C LYS A 84 -18.97 22.82 3.35
N ALA A 85 -19.07 22.58 4.65
CA ALA A 85 -18.39 23.35 5.68
C ALA A 85 -16.90 23.09 5.65
N ILE A 86 -16.49 21.82 5.45
CA ILE A 86 -15.11 21.50 5.12
C ILE A 86 -14.72 22.30 3.86
N ALA A 87 -15.57 22.40 2.83
CA ALA A 87 -15.29 23.16 1.60
C ALA A 87 -15.30 24.68 1.71
N GLU A 88 -16.13 25.27 2.57
CA GLU A 88 -16.21 26.71 2.82
C GLU A 88 -15.10 27.16 3.77
N GLU A 89 -14.72 26.33 4.73
CA GLU A 89 -13.54 26.49 5.59
C GLU A 89 -12.22 26.30 4.79
N TRP A 90 -12.28 25.78 3.55
CA TRP A 90 -11.15 25.73 2.61
C TRP A 90 -10.86 27.07 1.90
N ASP A 91 -11.84 27.98 1.79
CA ASP A 91 -11.68 29.26 1.07
C ASP A 91 -11.15 30.38 1.99
N GLU A 92 -11.23 30.19 3.31
CA GLU A 92 -10.56 31.04 4.29
C GLU A 92 -9.12 30.55 4.54
N ALA A 93 -8.15 31.42 4.28
CA ALA A 93 -6.71 31.14 4.14
C ALA A 93 -6.00 30.49 5.36
N ASP A 94 -6.72 30.16 6.42
CA ASP A 94 -6.17 29.68 7.70
C ASP A 94 -6.38 28.19 7.99
N PHE A 95 -7.21 27.45 7.21
CA PHE A 95 -7.32 26.00 7.36
C PHE A 95 -6.35 25.25 6.44
N ARG A 96 -5.10 25.15 6.90
CA ARG A 96 -4.01 24.48 6.17
C ARG A 96 -4.12 22.95 6.28
N GLY A 97 -4.98 22.31 5.49
CA GLY A 97 -5.06 20.86 5.32
C GLY A 97 -5.68 20.47 3.97
N VAL A 98 -5.04 19.59 3.20
CA VAL A 98 -5.65 19.03 1.98
C VAL A 98 -6.77 18.04 2.36
N GLY A 99 -7.99 18.29 1.89
CA GLY A 99 -9.10 17.33 1.74
C GLY A 99 -9.44 16.45 2.93
N ALA A 100 -10.43 16.85 3.74
CA ALA A 100 -11.03 16.05 4.82
C ALA A 100 -10.07 15.45 5.88
N LEU A 101 -8.76 15.69 5.78
CA LEU A 101 -7.75 15.17 6.70
C LEU A 101 -7.52 16.18 7.83
N PRO A 102 -7.68 15.79 9.11
CA PRO A 102 -7.40 16.70 10.22
C PRO A 102 -5.91 17.05 10.26
N SER A 103 -5.55 18.24 10.77
CA SER A 103 -4.16 18.68 10.96
C SER A 103 -3.28 17.62 11.63
N THR A 104 -3.84 16.94 12.64
CA THR A 104 -3.19 15.84 13.36
C THR A 104 -2.77 14.67 12.46
N TRP A 105 -3.41 14.48 11.30
CA TRP A 105 -2.99 13.47 10.33
C TRP A 105 -1.61 13.79 9.74
N TYR A 106 -1.41 15.05 9.35
CA TYR A 106 -0.16 15.59 8.81
C TYR A 106 0.94 15.58 9.86
N GLU A 107 0.63 16.10 11.05
CA GLU A 107 1.57 16.15 12.19
C GLU A 107 2.04 14.77 12.63
N ARG A 108 1.21 13.74 12.49
CA ARG A 108 1.55 12.38 12.90
C ARG A 108 2.32 11.59 11.84
N ARG A 109 2.46 12.13 10.62
CA ARG A 109 3.05 11.39 9.48
C ARG A 109 4.19 12.16 8.83
N ARG A 110 4.98 11.44 8.05
CA ARG A 110 6.06 11.95 7.21
C ARG A 110 6.08 11.21 5.89
N MET A 111 6.60 11.87 4.86
CA MET A 111 7.00 11.23 3.62
C MET A 111 8.44 10.75 3.79
N TYR A 112 8.65 9.44 3.65
CA TYR A 112 9.97 8.84 3.65
C TYR A 112 10.35 8.47 2.23
N GLN A 113 11.62 8.66 1.91
CA GLN A 113 12.23 8.17 0.69
C GLN A 113 13.15 7.00 1.06
N GLY A 114 13.02 5.89 0.34
CA GLY A 114 13.81 4.70 0.60
C GLY A 114 14.29 4.03 -0.68
N ARG A 115 15.47 3.43 -0.63
CA ARG A 115 16.03 2.62 -1.73
C ARG A 115 16.44 1.25 -1.21
N LEU A 116 16.39 0.24 -2.07
CA LEU A 116 16.89 -1.09 -1.72
C LEU A 116 18.42 -1.04 -1.65
N ILE A 117 18.99 -1.53 -0.55
CA ILE A 117 20.44 -1.72 -0.42
C ILE A 117 20.76 -3.19 -0.66
N SER A 118 21.90 -3.49 -1.30
CA SER A 118 22.41 -4.82 -1.69
C SER A 118 21.88 -5.47 -2.98
N GLY A 119 21.03 -4.78 -3.77
CA GLY A 119 20.48 -5.36 -5.00
C GLY A 119 19.54 -6.53 -4.74
N GLY A 120 19.35 -7.39 -5.76
CA GLY A 120 18.43 -8.53 -5.70
C GLY A 120 17.13 -8.30 -6.45
N TRP A 121 16.48 -9.39 -6.85
CA TRP A 121 15.35 -9.35 -7.77
C TRP A 121 14.03 -9.07 -7.04
N LEU A 122 13.22 -8.20 -7.65
CA LEU A 122 11.80 -8.09 -7.33
C LEU A 122 11.01 -8.78 -8.42
N VAL A 123 10.06 -9.64 -8.04
CA VAL A 123 9.19 -10.30 -9.00
C VAL A 123 8.21 -9.28 -9.56
N ASP A 124 8.21 -9.06 -10.87
CA ASP A 124 7.08 -8.38 -11.53
C ASP A 124 5.89 -9.33 -11.57
N VAL A 125 5.06 -9.28 -10.53
CA VAL A 125 3.93 -10.22 -10.38
C VAL A 125 2.88 -10.03 -11.47
N GLN A 126 2.89 -8.90 -12.19
CA GLN A 126 1.94 -8.64 -13.26
C GLN A 126 2.44 -9.10 -14.63
N HIS A 127 3.70 -9.51 -14.76
CA HIS A 127 4.25 -10.07 -15.98
C HIS A 127 3.55 -11.40 -16.32
N PRO A 128 3.18 -11.66 -17.59
CA PRO A 128 2.49 -12.89 -17.98
C PRO A 128 3.25 -14.16 -17.57
N ASP A 129 4.58 -14.16 -17.68
CA ASP A 129 5.40 -15.32 -17.31
C ASP A 129 5.39 -15.56 -15.79
N SER A 130 5.40 -14.51 -14.98
CA SER A 130 5.26 -14.65 -13.52
C SER A 130 3.88 -15.18 -13.14
N ILE A 131 2.82 -14.74 -13.82
CA ILE A 131 1.46 -15.27 -13.62
C ILE A 131 1.40 -16.75 -14.00
N ALA A 132 1.98 -17.14 -15.14
CA ALA A 132 2.02 -18.53 -15.59
C ALA A 132 2.82 -19.41 -14.62
N ALA A 133 3.97 -18.95 -14.15
CA ALA A 133 4.79 -19.65 -13.17
C ALA A 133 4.05 -19.82 -11.83
N LEU A 134 3.36 -18.78 -11.35
CA LEU A 134 2.60 -18.82 -10.09
C LEU A 134 1.35 -19.69 -10.17
N GLN A 135 0.66 -19.71 -11.31
CA GLN A 135 -0.47 -20.60 -11.53
C GLN A 135 -0.04 -22.08 -11.42
N GLY A 136 1.13 -22.40 -11.98
CA GLY A 136 1.68 -23.75 -12.02
C GLY A 136 0.81 -24.72 -12.84
N PRO A 137 1.05 -26.04 -12.72
CA PRO A 137 0.26 -27.07 -13.40
C PRO A 137 -1.22 -27.04 -12.97
N ALA A 138 -2.12 -27.32 -13.92
CA ALA A 138 -3.58 -27.23 -13.71
C ALA A 138 -4.12 -28.20 -12.65
N ASP A 139 -3.43 -29.29 -12.37
CA ASP A 139 -3.75 -30.30 -11.36
C ASP A 139 -2.89 -30.17 -10.07
N GLY A 140 -2.04 -29.14 -10.01
CA GLY A 140 -1.14 -28.88 -8.90
C GLY A 140 -1.84 -28.30 -7.65
N GLY A 141 -1.08 -28.23 -6.55
CA GLY A 141 -1.58 -27.73 -5.26
C GLY A 141 -2.08 -26.28 -5.33
N VAL A 142 -1.39 -25.43 -6.10
CA VAL A 142 -1.77 -24.01 -6.27
C VAL A 142 -3.06 -23.88 -7.06
N ALA A 143 -3.19 -24.58 -8.19
CA ALA A 143 -4.42 -24.59 -8.97
C ALA A 143 -5.62 -25.06 -8.15
N ARG A 144 -5.44 -26.10 -7.31
CA ARG A 144 -6.49 -26.57 -6.38
C ARG A 144 -6.82 -25.53 -5.31
N PHE A 145 -5.82 -24.88 -4.72
CA PHE A 145 -6.03 -23.80 -3.77
C PHE A 145 -6.83 -22.65 -4.39
N LEU A 146 -6.44 -22.17 -5.58
CA LEU A 146 -7.12 -21.10 -6.29
C LEU A 146 -8.56 -21.49 -6.64
N ALA A 147 -8.79 -22.72 -7.13
CA ALA A 147 -10.12 -23.24 -7.40
C ALA A 147 -11.01 -23.24 -6.14
N ASN A 148 -10.47 -23.62 -4.98
CA ASN A 148 -11.18 -23.57 -3.70
C ASN A 148 -11.52 -22.14 -3.26
N GLN A 149 -10.79 -21.14 -3.76
CA GLN A 149 -11.09 -19.71 -3.55
C GLN A 149 -12.04 -19.14 -4.62
N GLY A 150 -12.59 -19.98 -5.51
CA GLY A 150 -13.46 -19.55 -6.61
C GLY A 150 -12.71 -18.88 -7.76
N ILE A 151 -11.40 -19.13 -7.89
CA ILE A 151 -10.53 -18.53 -8.90
C ILE A 151 -10.12 -19.60 -9.92
N PRO A 152 -10.79 -19.69 -11.09
CA PRO A 152 -10.49 -20.73 -12.08
C PRO A 152 -9.17 -20.49 -12.82
N SER A 153 -8.68 -19.25 -12.84
CA SER A 153 -7.42 -18.87 -13.50
C SER A 153 -6.82 -17.64 -12.85
N LEU A 154 -5.53 -17.71 -12.50
CA LEU A 154 -4.78 -16.56 -12.02
C LEU A 154 -4.59 -15.54 -13.13
N ASN A 155 -4.88 -14.29 -12.81
CA ASN A 155 -4.68 -13.16 -13.72
C ASN A 155 -4.42 -11.89 -12.91
N ARG A 156 -4.15 -10.78 -13.61
CA ARG A 156 -3.86 -9.48 -12.98
C ARG A 156 -4.96 -8.99 -12.05
N SER A 157 -6.24 -9.23 -12.36
CA SER A 157 -7.35 -8.80 -11.49
C SER A 157 -7.36 -9.53 -10.14
N VAL A 158 -7.00 -10.82 -10.12
CA VAL A 158 -6.87 -11.61 -8.89
C VAL A 158 -5.72 -11.06 -8.04
N LEU A 159 -4.57 -10.78 -8.67
CA LEU A 159 -3.40 -10.22 -8.00
C LEU A 159 -3.64 -8.81 -7.45
N MET A 160 -4.58 -8.07 -8.02
CA MET A 160 -4.98 -6.73 -7.57
C MET A 160 -6.22 -6.73 -6.66
N SER A 161 -6.75 -7.91 -6.34
CA SER A 161 -7.98 -8.07 -5.58
C SER A 161 -7.80 -7.79 -4.08
N ASP A 162 -8.91 -7.85 -3.35
CA ASP A 162 -8.93 -7.75 -1.89
C ASP A 162 -8.90 -9.10 -1.17
N ASN A 163 -8.74 -10.20 -1.91
CA ASN A 163 -8.55 -11.54 -1.34
C ASN A 163 -7.10 -11.71 -0.83
N ARG A 164 -6.88 -11.35 0.44
CA ARG A 164 -5.55 -11.39 1.06
C ARG A 164 -5.06 -12.82 1.28
N LEU A 165 -5.95 -13.80 1.44
CA LEU A 165 -5.56 -15.20 1.53
C LEU A 165 -4.78 -15.62 0.28
N VAL A 166 -5.28 -15.25 -0.91
CA VAL A 166 -4.64 -15.57 -2.17
C VAL A 166 -3.35 -14.78 -2.36
N THR A 167 -3.39 -13.45 -2.21
CA THR A 167 -2.25 -12.61 -2.56
C THR A 167 -1.06 -12.81 -1.62
N THR A 168 -1.29 -13.06 -0.33
CA THR A 168 -0.21 -13.34 0.64
C THR A 168 0.33 -14.78 0.51
N MET A 169 -0.50 -15.75 0.14
CA MET A 169 0.01 -17.12 -0.14
C MET A 169 0.92 -17.11 -1.37
N LEU A 170 0.50 -16.43 -2.45
CA LEU A 170 1.35 -16.26 -3.63
C LEU A 170 2.63 -15.48 -3.31
N ALA A 171 2.55 -14.49 -2.40
CA ALA A 171 3.73 -13.78 -1.93
C ALA A 171 4.74 -14.69 -1.21
N GLU A 172 4.28 -15.58 -0.34
CA GLU A 172 5.16 -16.55 0.33
C GLU A 172 5.79 -17.52 -0.66
N MET A 173 5.02 -18.03 -1.62
CA MET A 173 5.56 -18.85 -2.69
C MET A 173 6.67 -18.13 -3.48
N MET A 174 6.46 -16.85 -3.82
CA MET A 174 7.48 -16.06 -4.50
C MET A 174 8.71 -15.83 -3.62
N ARG A 175 8.52 -15.63 -2.31
CA ARG A 175 9.62 -15.44 -1.36
C ARG A 175 10.52 -16.66 -1.24
N ASP A 176 9.93 -17.85 -1.28
CA ASP A 176 10.64 -19.11 -1.13
C ASP A 176 11.18 -19.68 -2.46
N ALA A 177 10.83 -19.05 -3.59
CA ALA A 177 11.31 -19.47 -4.91
C ALA A 177 12.82 -19.21 -5.06
N GLU A 178 13.55 -20.17 -5.63
CA GLU A 178 14.94 -20.00 -6.04
C GLU A 178 14.98 -19.52 -7.49
N LEU A 179 15.75 -18.46 -7.75
CA LEU A 179 15.98 -17.88 -9.06
C LEU A 179 17.12 -18.61 -9.78
N ASP A 180 17.27 -18.36 -11.09
CA ASP A 180 18.31 -18.99 -11.91
C ASP A 180 19.75 -18.72 -11.41
N ASP A 181 19.95 -17.63 -10.66
CA ASP A 181 21.23 -17.28 -10.03
C ASP A 181 21.42 -17.88 -8.62
N GLY A 182 20.49 -18.74 -8.18
CA GLY A 182 20.49 -19.38 -6.86
C GLY A 182 20.04 -18.47 -5.72
N SER A 183 19.65 -17.22 -5.99
CA SER A 183 19.12 -16.32 -4.98
C SER A 183 17.60 -16.45 -4.82
N ASN A 184 17.04 -15.93 -3.73
CA ASN A 184 15.59 -15.77 -3.58
C ASN A 184 15.18 -14.33 -3.91
N PRO A 185 13.95 -14.10 -4.44
CA PRO A 185 13.44 -12.76 -4.62
C PRO A 185 13.34 -11.99 -3.31
N ARG A 186 13.60 -10.68 -3.38
CA ARG A 186 13.54 -9.75 -2.24
C ARG A 186 12.16 -9.16 -2.03
N GLY A 187 11.23 -9.42 -2.93
CA GLY A 187 9.91 -8.81 -2.90
C GLY A 187 9.22 -8.83 -4.25
N VAL A 188 8.22 -7.96 -4.36
CA VAL A 188 7.31 -7.89 -5.50
C VAL A 188 7.25 -6.46 -6.03
N HIS A 189 7.30 -6.32 -7.35
CA HIS A 189 6.96 -5.12 -8.10
C HIS A 189 5.55 -5.28 -8.69
N PHE A 190 4.70 -4.25 -8.56
CA PHE A 190 3.32 -4.29 -9.04
C PHE A 190 2.78 -2.90 -9.33
N GLY A 191 1.85 -2.74 -10.28
CA GLY A 191 1.14 -1.47 -10.49
C GLY A 191 0.23 -1.13 -9.30
N SER A 192 0.13 0.16 -8.94
CA SER A 192 -0.80 0.61 -7.90
C SER A 192 -2.28 0.44 -8.29
N LYS A 193 -3.15 0.15 -7.31
CA LYS A 193 -4.62 0.15 -7.50
C LYS A 193 -5.20 1.56 -7.42
N HIS A 194 -4.46 2.50 -6.83
CA HIS A 194 -4.95 3.80 -6.38
C HIS A 194 -4.20 4.98 -7.02
N GLY A 195 -2.92 4.80 -7.33
CA GLY A 195 -2.07 5.72 -8.07
C GLY A 195 -1.87 5.29 -9.52
N ARG A 196 -1.15 6.13 -10.28
CA ARG A 196 -0.80 5.89 -11.70
C ARG A 196 0.59 5.29 -11.90
N ALA A 197 1.23 4.87 -10.80
CA ALA A 197 2.65 4.53 -10.74
C ALA A 197 2.82 3.09 -10.19
N TRP A 198 4.06 2.58 -10.16
CA TRP A 198 4.31 1.28 -9.53
C TRP A 198 4.42 1.37 -8.01
N CYS A 199 4.22 0.23 -7.36
CA CYS A 199 4.48 -0.06 -5.96
C CYS A 199 5.44 -1.26 -5.84
N ARG A 200 6.20 -1.30 -4.76
CA ARG A 200 7.06 -2.42 -4.37
C ARG A 200 6.70 -2.87 -2.97
N ALA A 201 6.58 -4.17 -2.77
CA ALA A 201 6.52 -4.81 -1.46
C ALA A 201 7.85 -5.53 -1.25
N VAL A 202 8.67 -5.02 -0.34
CA VAL A 202 10.00 -5.57 -0.05
C VAL A 202 9.91 -6.41 1.22
N TRP A 203 10.25 -7.69 1.11
CA TRP A 203 10.28 -8.58 2.26
C TRP A 203 11.59 -8.40 3.01
N LEU A 204 11.44 -8.12 4.29
CA LEU A 204 12.55 -7.86 5.19
C LEU A 204 12.93 -9.18 5.89
N PRO A 205 14.19 -9.35 6.33
CA PRO A 205 14.62 -10.53 7.07
C PRO A 205 13.71 -10.83 8.26
N TYR A 206 13.42 -12.11 8.48
CA TYR A 206 12.41 -12.58 9.44
C TYR A 206 12.66 -12.15 10.89
N ASN A 207 13.86 -11.74 11.31
CA ASN A 207 14.16 -11.53 12.74
C ASN A 207 14.77 -10.15 13.06
N GLU A 208 14.65 -9.18 12.15
CA GLU A 208 15.31 -7.88 12.32
C GLU A 208 14.30 -6.73 12.45
N ALA A 209 14.24 -6.10 13.63
CA ALA A 209 13.41 -4.92 13.91
C ALA A 209 13.91 -3.64 13.21
N SER A 210 15.17 -3.63 12.75
CA SER A 210 15.76 -2.60 11.88
C SER A 210 16.41 -3.30 10.70
N PRO A 211 15.61 -3.76 9.74
CA PRO A 211 16.05 -4.75 8.78
C PRO A 211 17.02 -4.19 7.76
N SER A 212 18.10 -4.93 7.54
CA SER A 212 18.97 -4.75 6.38
C SER A 212 18.19 -4.95 5.07
N GLY A 213 18.48 -4.13 4.04
CA GLY A 213 17.86 -4.25 2.72
C GLY A 213 17.10 -3.02 2.24
N ILE A 214 16.77 -2.06 3.12
CA ILE A 214 16.27 -0.74 2.73
C ILE A 214 17.03 0.34 3.48
N GLU A 215 17.52 1.33 2.75
CA GLU A 215 18.06 2.57 3.31
C GLU A 215 17.05 3.70 3.13
N ILE A 216 16.75 4.40 4.23
CA ILE A 216 15.94 5.63 4.20
C ILE A 216 16.86 6.80 3.86
N THR A 217 16.63 7.41 2.71
CA THR A 217 17.48 8.48 2.16
C THR A 217 16.95 9.89 2.51
N ALA A 218 15.65 10.02 2.79
CA ALA A 218 15.04 11.26 3.24
C ALA A 218 13.80 11.02 4.11
N ALA A 219 13.46 12.00 4.94
CA ALA A 219 12.30 11.99 5.82
C ALA A 219 11.72 13.40 5.94
N ASP A 220 10.75 13.72 5.09
CA ASP A 220 10.18 15.05 4.95
C ASP A 220 8.85 15.14 5.71
N ASP A 221 8.63 16.29 6.36
CA ASP A 221 7.30 16.63 6.85
C ASP A 221 6.35 16.80 5.65
N ILE A 222 5.10 16.34 5.79
CA ILE A 222 4.10 16.48 4.73
C ILE A 222 3.47 17.86 4.86
N PRO A 223 3.73 18.80 3.94
CA PRO A 223 3.11 20.11 4.04
C PRO A 223 1.62 19.98 3.72
N SER A 224 0.80 20.74 4.43
CA SER A 224 -0.65 20.70 4.22
C SER A 224 -1.12 21.37 2.93
N ASN A 225 -0.22 21.99 2.18
CA ASN A 225 -0.44 22.49 0.82
C ASN A 225 0.30 21.66 -0.24
N ASP A 226 0.73 20.44 0.09
CA ASP A 226 1.44 19.56 -0.84
C ASP A 226 0.61 19.35 -2.14
N PRO A 227 1.16 19.68 -3.32
CA PRO A 227 0.41 19.60 -4.57
C PRO A 227 0.07 18.15 -4.96
N ALA A 228 0.93 17.18 -4.67
CA ALA A 228 0.66 15.77 -4.96
C ALA A 228 -0.45 15.24 -4.04
N MET A 229 -0.47 15.66 -2.77
CA MET A 229 -1.58 15.38 -1.86
C MET A 229 -2.90 15.94 -2.38
N ARG A 230 -2.92 17.19 -2.86
CA ARG A 230 -4.13 17.85 -3.43
C ARG A 230 -4.69 17.08 -4.61
N VAL A 231 -3.84 16.66 -5.53
CA VAL A 231 -4.25 15.85 -6.70
C VAL A 231 -4.92 14.54 -6.24
N VAL A 232 -4.35 13.86 -5.26
CA VAL A 232 -4.89 12.60 -4.74
C VAL A 232 -6.22 12.80 -4.02
N ALA A 233 -6.29 13.79 -3.13
CA ALA A 233 -7.50 14.07 -2.37
C ALA A 233 -8.68 14.40 -3.29
N HIS A 234 -8.45 15.23 -4.31
CA HIS A 234 -9.45 15.52 -5.34
C HIS A 234 -9.87 14.25 -6.10
N ARG A 235 -8.90 13.43 -6.55
CA ARG A 235 -9.19 12.17 -7.26
C ARG A 235 -10.03 11.19 -6.44
N LEU A 236 -9.86 11.19 -5.12
CA LEU A 236 -10.59 10.31 -4.19
C LEU A 236 -11.92 10.91 -3.70
N GLY A 237 -12.28 12.12 -4.13
CA GLY A 237 -13.50 12.81 -3.68
C GLY A 237 -13.44 13.25 -2.21
N LEU A 238 -12.23 13.52 -1.71
CA LEU A 238 -11.96 14.06 -0.37
C LEU A 238 -11.91 15.59 -0.37
N THR A 239 -11.82 16.19 -1.55
CA THR A 239 -12.11 17.61 -1.79
C THR A 239 -13.25 17.75 -2.78
N GLY A 240 -14.06 18.79 -2.61
CA GLY A 240 -15.01 19.30 -3.62
C GLY A 240 -14.30 20.06 -4.73
#